data_AF-A0A1I0SFX4-F1
#
_entry.id   AF-A0A1I0SFX4-F1
#
_cell.length_a   1.000
_cell.length_b   1.000
_cell.length_c   1.000
_cell.angle_alpha   90.00
_cell.angle_beta   90.00
_cell.angle_gamma   90.00
#
_symmetry.space_group_name_H-M   'P 1'
#
loop_
_entity.id
_entity.type
_entity.pdbx_description
1 polymer ?
#
loop_
_entity_poly.entity_id
_entity_poly.type
_entity_poly.pdbx_seq_one_letter_code
_entity_poly.pdbx_strand_id
1 'polypeptide(L)'
;MAIRYKNIIGWIFRILSAVIMLQTLFFKFTAAPESVYIFSKLGMEPWGRIGIGVGELIASILILLPATTAFGAVLGLGLMAGALFFHLTKLGIVVQADSGQLFIYALLVFVSCLVLTVLYKAQILRFLPLKKLQRHEK
;
A
#
# COMPACT_ATOMS: atom_id res chain seq x y z
N MET A 1 26.77 -8.25 18.97
CA MET A 1 26.08 -8.37 17.68
C MET A 1 24.71 -7.70 17.80
N ALA A 2 24.65 -6.37 17.68
CA ALA A 2 23.39 -5.65 17.77
C ALA A 2 22.66 -5.84 16.43
N ILE A 3 21.66 -6.72 16.40
CA ILE A 3 20.69 -6.66 15.31
C ILE A 3 20.12 -5.23 15.37
N ARG A 4 20.39 -4.42 14.35
CA ARG A 4 19.87 -3.05 14.26
C ARG A 4 18.35 -3.15 14.31
N TYR A 5 17.72 -2.82 15.44
CA TYR A 5 16.26 -2.86 15.63
C TYR A 5 15.45 -2.25 14.48
N LYS A 6 16.01 -1.21 13.83
CA LYS A 6 15.48 -0.59 12.60
C LYS A 6 15.25 -1.59 11.46
N ASN A 7 16.09 -2.61 11.33
CA ASN A 7 15.97 -3.63 10.29
C ASN A 7 14.84 -4.61 10.59
N ILE A 8 14.66 -5.04 11.86
CA ILE A 8 13.57 -5.95 12.25
C ILE A 8 12.23 -5.26 12.04
N ILE A 9 12.06 -4.06 12.60
CA ILE A 9 10.82 -3.28 12.48
C ILE A 9 10.48 -3.03 11.02
N GLY A 10 11.48 -2.63 10.21
CA GLY A 10 11.31 -2.46 8.77
C GLY A 10 10.80 -3.74 8.10
N TRP A 11 11.39 -4.90 8.37
CA TRP A 11 10.93 -6.16 7.79
C TRP A 11 9.54 -6.58 8.23
N ILE A 12 9.16 -6.35 9.49
CA ILE A 12 7.80 -6.63 9.98
C ILE A 12 6.78 -5.87 9.13
N PHE A 13 6.93 -4.56 8.97
CA PHE A 13 6.00 -3.76 8.17
C PHE A 13 6.01 -4.12 6.68
N ARG A 14 7.16 -4.53 6.13
CA ARG A 14 7.29 -4.97 4.73
C ARG A 14 6.52 -6.27 4.48
N ILE A 15 6.71 -7.26 5.35
CA ILE A 15 6.01 -8.54 5.24
C ILE A 15 4.52 -8.35 5.51
N LEU A 16 4.15 -7.61 6.56
CA LEU A 16 2.74 -7.37 6.90
C LEU A 16 1.97 -6.74 5.74
N SER A 17 2.49 -5.64 5.18
CA SER A 17 1.84 -4.95 4.06
C SER A 17 1.79 -5.82 2.81
N ALA A 18 2.91 -6.44 2.41
CA ALA A 18 2.96 -7.27 1.22
C ALA A 18 2.05 -8.49 1.31
N VAL A 19 2.01 -9.19 2.45
CA VAL A 19 1.16 -10.38 2.62
C VAL A 19 -0.31 -10.01 2.50
N ILE A 20 -0.77 -8.96 3.17
CA ILE A 20 -2.17 -8.52 3.07
C ILE A 20 -2.52 -8.14 1.62
N MET A 21 -1.70 -7.32 0.98
CA MET A 21 -1.94 -6.88 -0.39
C MET A 21 -1.97 -8.08 -1.35
N LEU A 22 -0.96 -8.96 -1.31
CA LEU A 22 -0.87 -10.17 -2.14
C LEU A 22 -2.05 -11.12 -1.91
N GLN A 23 -2.49 -11.30 -0.66
CA GLN A 23 -3.68 -12.10 -0.36
C GLN A 23 -4.93 -11.51 -1.02
N THR A 24 -5.10 -10.19 -0.99
CA THR A 24 -6.28 -9.56 -1.61
C THR A 24 -6.29 -9.69 -3.14
N LEU A 25 -5.13 -9.89 -3.78
CA LEU A 25 -5.03 -10.08 -5.23
C LEU A 25 -5.78 -11.31 -5.71
N PHE A 26 -5.82 -12.38 -4.90
CA PHE A 26 -6.57 -13.58 -5.26
C PHE A 26 -8.03 -13.23 -5.57
N PHE A 27 -8.71 -12.59 -4.62
CA PHE A 27 -10.11 -12.18 -4.79
C PHE A 27 -10.32 -11.22 -5.95
N LYS A 28 -9.37 -10.29 -6.16
CA LYS A 28 -9.44 -9.33 -7.27
C LYS A 28 -9.26 -10.03 -8.61
N PHE A 29 -8.25 -10.87 -8.80
CA PHE A 29 -7.96 -11.47 -10.10
C PHE A 29 -8.85 -12.67 -10.45
N THR A 30 -9.39 -13.40 -9.46
CA THR A 30 -10.37 -14.47 -9.69
C THR A 30 -11.80 -13.96 -9.84
N ALA A 31 -12.02 -12.63 -9.82
CA ALA A 31 -13.34 -12.01 -9.85
C ALA A 31 -14.29 -12.60 -8.79
N ALA A 32 -13.79 -12.74 -7.55
CA ALA A 32 -14.60 -13.22 -6.44
C ALA A 32 -15.84 -12.33 -6.26
N PRO A 33 -17.02 -12.87 -5.91
CA PRO A 33 -18.28 -12.11 -5.86
C PRO A 33 -18.22 -10.85 -4.99
N GLU A 34 -17.52 -10.92 -3.86
CA GLU A 34 -17.30 -9.77 -2.96
C GLU A 34 -16.48 -8.67 -3.64
N SER A 35 -15.41 -9.04 -4.35
CA SER A 35 -14.57 -8.09 -5.07
C SER A 35 -15.35 -7.42 -6.22
N VAL A 36 -16.08 -8.21 -7.01
CA VAL A 36 -16.93 -7.69 -8.09
C VAL A 36 -18.00 -6.75 -7.53
N TYR A 37 -18.63 -7.09 -6.40
CA TYR A 37 -19.61 -6.23 -5.73
C TYR A 37 -19.01 -4.87 -5.35
N ILE A 38 -17.83 -4.84 -4.71
CA ILE A 38 -17.16 -3.60 -4.29
C ILE A 38 -16.93 -2.71 -5.51
N PHE A 39 -16.27 -3.22 -6.55
CA PHE A 39 -15.91 -2.42 -7.71
C PHE A 39 -17.14 -2.04 -8.56
N SER A 40 -18.19 -2.86 -8.58
CA SER A 40 -19.45 -2.53 -9.24
C SER A 40 -20.17 -1.39 -8.51
N LYS A 41 -20.24 -1.44 -7.17
CA LYS A 41 -20.81 -0.38 -6.33
C LYS A 41 -20.07 0.96 -6.49
N LEU A 42 -18.78 0.90 -6.76
CA LEU A 42 -17.96 2.08 -7.05
C LEU A 42 -18.09 2.60 -8.49
N GLY A 43 -18.73 1.85 -9.39
CA GLY A 43 -18.77 2.16 -10.83
C GLY A 43 -17.42 1.97 -11.53
N MET A 44 -16.57 1.10 -10.98
CA MET A 44 -15.18 0.89 -11.39
C MET A 44 -14.91 -0.54 -11.90
N GLU A 45 -15.91 -1.42 -11.92
CA GLU A 45 -15.75 -2.77 -12.47
C GLU A 45 -15.70 -2.75 -14.02
N PRO A 46 -14.83 -3.53 -14.69
CA PRO A 46 -13.77 -4.39 -14.15
C PRO A 46 -12.40 -3.70 -14.03
N TRP A 47 -12.24 -2.55 -14.69
CA TRP A 47 -10.94 -1.91 -14.88
C TRP A 47 -10.31 -1.41 -13.58
N GLY A 48 -11.11 -0.89 -12.67
CA GLY A 48 -10.67 -0.52 -11.33
C GLY A 48 -10.25 -1.73 -10.51
N ARG A 49 -10.98 -2.85 -10.58
CA ARG A 49 -10.61 -4.08 -9.87
C ARG A 49 -9.25 -4.60 -10.33
N ILE A 50 -9.08 -4.74 -11.63
CA ILE A 50 -7.84 -5.24 -12.24
C ILE A 50 -6.71 -4.23 -12.04
N GLY A 51 -6.95 -2.95 -12.30
CA GLY A 51 -5.95 -1.89 -12.19
C GLY A 51 -5.44 -1.70 -10.77
N ILE A 52 -6.32 -1.69 -9.77
CA ILE A 52 -5.91 -1.65 -8.36
C ILE A 52 -5.16 -2.92 -7.99
N GLY A 53 -5.60 -4.10 -8.42
CA GLY A 53 -4.87 -5.36 -8.19
C GLY A 53 -3.46 -5.34 -8.77
N VAL A 54 -3.27 -4.84 -10.00
CA VAL A 54 -1.93 -4.68 -10.59
C VAL A 54 -1.09 -3.68 -9.80
N GLY A 55 -1.67 -2.56 -9.38
CA GLY A 55 -1.00 -1.57 -8.53
C GLY A 55 -0.53 -2.17 -7.20
N GLU A 56 -1.38 -2.98 -6.56
CA GLU A 56 -1.07 -3.66 -5.31
C GLU A 56 0.04 -4.72 -5.47
N LEU A 57 0.04 -5.45 -6.59
CA LEU A 57 1.11 -6.39 -6.93
C LEU A 57 2.45 -5.66 -7.09
N ILE A 58 2.47 -4.57 -7.84
CA ILE A 58 3.68 -3.74 -8.04
C ILE A 58 4.16 -3.20 -6.69
N ALA A 59 3.26 -2.61 -5.89
CA ALA A 59 3.59 -2.10 -4.57
C ALA A 59 4.20 -3.17 -3.67
N SER A 60 3.62 -4.37 -3.64
CA SER A 60 4.10 -5.50 -2.84
C SER A 60 5.52 -5.93 -3.24
N ILE A 61 5.78 -6.06 -4.56
CA ILE A 61 7.11 -6.39 -5.09
C ILE A 61 8.13 -5.32 -4.69
N LEU A 62 7.80 -4.04 -4.91
CA LEU A 62 8.68 -2.93 -4.59
C LEU A 62 8.97 -2.83 -3.09
N ILE A 63 7.97 -3.10 -2.24
CA ILE A 63 8.11 -3.14 -0.78
C ILE A 63 9.08 -4.26 -0.37
N LEU A 64 8.99 -5.45 -0.96
CA LEU A 64 9.83 -6.60 -0.60
C LEU A 64 11.29 -6.48 -1.09
N LEU A 65 11.54 -5.71 -2.14
CA LEU A 65 12.89 -5.40 -2.61
C LEU A 65 13.53 -4.26 -1.78
N PRO A 66 14.62 -4.51 -1.03
CA PRO A 66 15.17 -3.52 -0.09
C PRO A 66 15.60 -2.21 -0.73
N ALA A 67 15.98 -2.23 -2.00
CA ALA A 67 16.41 -1.04 -2.73
C ALA A 67 15.24 -0.10 -3.10
N THR A 68 14.00 -0.61 -3.14
CA THR A 68 12.83 0.11 -3.67
C THR A 68 11.69 0.28 -2.66
N THR A 69 11.92 -0.09 -1.40
CA THR A 69 10.88 -0.14 -0.36
C THR A 69 10.09 1.15 -0.24
N ALA A 70 10.76 2.30 -0.28
CA ALA A 70 10.08 3.59 -0.18
C ALA A 70 9.12 3.87 -1.35
N PHE A 71 9.47 3.46 -2.57
CA PHE A 71 8.61 3.65 -3.75
C PHE A 71 7.35 2.78 -3.66
N GLY A 72 7.53 1.51 -3.28
CA GLY A 72 6.41 0.60 -3.05
C GLY A 72 5.50 1.09 -1.92
N ALA A 73 6.09 1.61 -0.83
CA ALA A 73 5.34 2.16 0.28
C ALA A 73 4.53 3.42 -0.11
N VAL A 74 5.09 4.33 -0.91
CA VAL A 74 4.34 5.50 -1.42
C VAL A 74 3.19 5.07 -2.33
N LEU A 75 3.40 4.08 -3.21
CA LEU A 75 2.33 3.53 -4.04
C LEU A 75 1.23 2.88 -3.17
N GLY A 76 1.63 2.06 -2.19
CA GLY A 76 0.72 1.44 -1.23
C GLY A 76 -0.09 2.46 -0.43
N LEU A 77 0.52 3.57 0.00
CA LEU A 77 -0.19 4.68 0.64
C LEU A 77 -1.28 5.26 -0.25
N GLY A 78 -0.98 5.52 -1.54
CA GLY A 78 -1.96 6.04 -2.48
C GLY A 78 -3.14 5.09 -2.70
N LEU A 79 -2.85 3.79 -2.89
CA LEU A 79 -3.86 2.75 -3.07
C LEU A 79 -4.77 2.62 -1.83
N MET A 80 -4.17 2.55 -0.63
CA MET A 80 -4.93 2.40 0.61
C MET A 80 -5.66 3.69 0.99
N ALA A 81 -5.13 4.87 0.66
CA ALA A 81 -5.85 6.14 0.81
C ALA A 81 -7.16 6.11 0.00
N GLY A 82 -7.10 5.64 -1.26
CA GLY A 82 -8.28 5.46 -2.10
C GLY A 82 -9.28 4.45 -1.50
N ALA A 83 -8.78 3.29 -1.05
CA ALA A 83 -9.63 2.28 -0.41
C ALA A 83 -10.33 2.82 0.86
N LEU A 84 -9.57 3.45 1.76
CA LEU A 84 -10.11 4.06 2.98
C LEU A 84 -11.10 5.18 2.67
N PHE A 85 -10.81 6.03 1.68
CA PHE A 85 -11.73 7.05 1.21
C PHE A 85 -13.07 6.46 0.77
N PHE A 86 -13.06 5.38 -0.01
CA PHE A 86 -14.30 4.72 -0.45
C PHE A 86 -15.03 3.99 0.69
N HIS A 87 -14.31 3.41 1.66
CA HIS A 87 -14.92 2.89 2.88
C HIS A 87 -15.65 3.96 3.68
N LEU A 88 -15.06 5.15 3.83
CA LEU A 88 -15.65 6.25 4.59
C LEU A 88 -16.77 6.99 3.85
N THR A 89 -16.93 6.79 2.54
CA THR A 89 -17.90 7.55 1.72
C THR A 89 -18.98 6.70 1.06
N LYS A 90 -18.63 5.59 0.41
CA LYS A 90 -19.55 4.81 -0.46
C LYS A 90 -19.81 3.38 0.01
N LEU A 91 -18.81 2.74 0.63
CA LEU A 91 -18.91 1.33 1.00
C LEU A 91 -19.43 1.14 2.43
N GLY A 92 -18.95 1.94 3.38
CA GLY A 92 -19.09 1.70 4.81
C GLY A 92 -17.90 0.94 5.40
N ILE A 93 -17.83 0.86 6.73
CA ILE A 93 -16.79 0.08 7.42
C ILE A 93 -17.00 -1.42 7.19
N VAL A 94 -18.24 -1.89 7.31
CA VAL A 94 -18.63 -3.29 7.07
C VAL A 94 -19.19 -3.44 5.66
N VAL A 95 -18.64 -4.38 4.89
CA VAL A 95 -19.03 -4.69 3.51
C VAL A 95 -19.42 -6.16 3.45
N GLN A 96 -20.60 -6.48 2.90
CA GLN A 96 -21.03 -7.89 2.72
C GLN A 96 -20.89 -8.77 3.98
N ALA A 97 -21.17 -8.20 5.17
CA ALA A 97 -21.02 -8.87 6.47
C ALA A 97 -19.57 -9.33 6.82
N ASP A 98 -18.54 -8.70 6.24
CA ASP A 98 -17.11 -8.96 6.52
C ASP A 98 -16.64 -8.53 7.93
N SER A 99 -17.55 -8.05 8.79
CA SER A 99 -17.24 -7.53 10.13
C SER A 99 -16.16 -6.41 10.14
N GLY A 100 -15.98 -5.70 9.03
CA GLY A 100 -15.01 -4.61 8.89
C GLY A 100 -13.58 -5.06 8.56
N GLN A 101 -13.41 -6.34 8.18
CA GLN A 101 -12.12 -6.92 7.86
C GLN A 101 -11.37 -6.15 6.76
N LEU A 102 -12.03 -5.79 5.66
CA LEU A 102 -11.39 -5.09 4.55
C LEU A 102 -10.93 -3.68 4.93
N PHE A 103 -11.73 -2.98 5.75
CA PHE A 103 -11.35 -1.67 6.28
C PHE A 103 -10.13 -1.75 7.19
N ILE A 104 -10.09 -2.75 8.09
CA ILE A 104 -8.95 -2.99 8.99
C ILE A 104 -7.69 -3.33 8.18
N TYR A 105 -7.81 -4.17 7.16
CA TYR A 105 -6.69 -4.49 6.26
C TYR A 105 -6.14 -3.24 5.57
N ALA A 106 -7.03 -2.41 5.01
CA ALA A 106 -6.62 -1.15 4.38
C ALA A 106 -5.90 -0.23 5.38
N LEU A 107 -6.39 -0.14 6.62
CA LEU A 107 -5.77 0.67 7.67
C LEU A 107 -4.39 0.13 8.09
N LEU A 108 -4.26 -1.18 8.29
CA LEU A 108 -3.00 -1.83 8.64
C LEU A 108 -1.93 -1.61 7.56
N VAL A 109 -2.31 -1.79 6.29
CA VAL A 109 -1.41 -1.56 5.16
C VAL A 109 -1.07 -0.07 5.04
N PHE A 110 -2.04 0.83 5.21
CA PHE A 110 -1.80 2.27 5.18
C PHE A 110 -0.77 2.71 6.23
N VAL A 111 -0.97 2.31 7.50
CA VAL A 111 -0.04 2.62 8.59
C VAL A 111 1.33 1.99 8.34
N SER A 112 1.38 0.75 7.88
CA SER A 112 2.62 0.07 7.52
C SER A 112 3.39 0.83 6.44
N CYS A 113 2.70 1.24 5.37
CA CYS A 113 3.30 2.00 4.28
C CYS A 113 3.71 3.42 4.71
N LEU A 114 2.99 4.05 5.64
CA LEU A 114 3.38 5.33 6.23
C LEU A 114 4.70 5.21 6.99
N VAL A 115 4.80 4.20 7.86
CA VAL A 115 6.03 3.92 8.62
C VAL A 115 7.19 3.62 7.67
N LEU A 116 6.99 2.77 6.66
CA LEU A 116 8.04 2.44 5.70
C LEU A 116 8.48 3.66 4.88
N THR A 117 7.55 4.52 4.47
CA THR A 117 7.88 5.76 3.77
C THR A 117 8.77 6.65 4.61
N VAL A 118 8.48 6.79 5.91
CA VAL A 118 9.30 7.60 6.83
C VAL A 118 10.67 6.96 7.09
N LEU A 119 10.72 5.63 7.32
CA LEU A 119 11.97 4.91 7.59
C LEU A 119 12.92 4.90 6.39
N TYR A 120 12.38 4.78 5.17
CA TYR A 120 13.15 4.64 3.93
C TYR A 120 13.15 5.91 3.05
N LYS A 121 12.69 7.07 3.57
CA LYS A 121 12.61 8.34 2.82
C LYS A 121 13.89 8.76 2.09
N ALA A 122 15.06 8.36 2.61
CA ALA A 122 16.35 8.61 1.97
C ALA A 122 16.46 7.97 0.57
N GLN A 123 15.76 6.86 0.33
CA GLN A 123 15.67 6.24 -0.99
C GLN A 123 15.02 7.19 -1.99
N ILE A 124 13.90 7.81 -1.61
CA ILE A 124 13.19 8.80 -2.45
C ILE A 124 14.04 10.05 -2.66
N LEU A 125 14.60 10.61 -1.59
CA LEU A 125 15.40 11.83 -1.64
C LEU A 125 16.67 11.70 -2.48
N ARG A 126 17.23 10.50 -2.60
CA ARG A 126 18.40 10.25 -3.46
C ARG A 126 18.09 10.45 -4.94
N PHE A 127 16.86 10.19 -5.37
CA PHE A 127 16.43 10.34 -6.77
C PHE A 127 15.80 11.72 -7.05
N LEU A 128 15.41 12.47 -6.01
CA LEU A 128 15.02 13.86 -6.16
C LEU A 128 16.26 14.77 -6.33
N PRO A 129 16.29 15.68 -7.32
CA PRO A 129 17.39 16.61 -7.54
C PRO A 129 17.43 17.77 -6.51
N LEU A 130 17.12 17.51 -5.24
CA LEU A 130 17.09 18.53 -4.19
C LEU A 130 18.50 18.98 -3.75
N LYS A 131 19.56 18.39 -4.30
CA LYS A 131 20.96 18.70 -3.94
C LYS A 131 21.51 20.00 -4.59
N LYS A 132 20.75 20.66 -5.47
CA LYS A 132 21.20 21.91 -6.13
C LYS A 132 20.98 23.19 -5.32
N LEU A 133 20.18 23.20 -4.26
CA LEU A 133 19.80 24.44 -3.55
C LEU A 133 20.72 24.85 -2.39
N GLN A 134 21.69 24.01 -1.99
CA GLN A 134 22.60 24.32 -0.86
C GLN A 134 24.04 24.67 -1.30
N ARG A 135 24.29 24.82 -2.61
CA ARG A 135 25.65 25.03 -3.13
C ARG A 135 25.88 26.44 -3.74
N HIS A 136 24.91 27.34 -3.62
CA HIS A 136 24.99 28.71 -4.15
C HIS A 136 25.23 29.80 -3.09
N GLU A 137 25.53 29.45 -1.83
CA GLU A 137 25.91 30.41 -0.76
C GLU A 137 27.34 30.19 -0.25
N LYS A 138 28.30 29.93 -1.15
CA LYS A 138 29.72 30.03 -0.84
C LYS A 138 30.43 30.92 -1.84
#